data_AF-W2QE65-F1
#
_entry.id   AF-W2QE65-F1
#
_cell.length_a   1.000
_cell.length_b   1.000
_cell.length_c   1.000
_cell.angle_alpha   90.00
_cell.angle_beta   90.00
_cell.angle_gamma   90.00
#
_symmetry.space_group_name_H-M   'P 1'
#
loop_
_entity.id
_entity.type
_entity.pdbx_description
1 polymer ?
#
loop_
_entity_poly.entity_id
_entity_poly.type
_entity_poly.pdbx_seq_one_letter_code
_entity_poly.pdbx_strand_id
1 'polypeptide(L)'
;MTTSSERPEIRTRFDSHDESVRLHLVPPSSADRSPLKSWRNLPSPVGHHHLLESQLEYEEIEEQARKQGRTKTRTINHITLGFIAYFAVAAGPFGVEDAVRAAGAYPVLLAVVLLPFTWGLPQALMTAELSSMIDENGGYILWVRRGLGQYAGWVNAFNSIASNVCDLPTYPVLFCSYVEAFMASGYGYTLTSTEQWLVKCCALLLVFTSNAVGMRAVALASVLMSLFVLAPFVLEPLSVETFNLATWGSVAPQIDWSLFLSTILWNYQGWDSLGCVAGEVKDGGRTYPIAIVIAMILITINYAFPVGAGIMVQSDFSQWHEGSLETIAMTIAPWLGVWVGMAAVVATLGEFNVVMACSSRALWATADYKMLPSCLAIEWKRFGTPIAAVIFQTMTTGVLMNFSFEFLVVLDTFFNNLTLLLEFFAFLRLKYTEKDTERPFVVPFGNIGAWTITLPKILVLSGVLLAQKRHVWVTCGLFNLVVSSAYLVWRRFQPAPQVTSESTTTYGTGHLS
;
A
#
# COMPACT_ATOMS: atom_id res chain seq x y z
N MET A 1 -28.56 -32.60 -33.54
CA MET A 1 -27.54 -31.79 -34.26
C MET A 1 -28.22 -30.46 -34.56
N THR A 2 -27.98 -29.35 -33.86
CA THR A 2 -26.73 -28.64 -33.56
C THR A 2 -26.88 -27.85 -32.24
N THR A 3 -26.29 -28.30 -31.13
CA THR A 3 -25.15 -27.66 -30.44
C THR A 3 -25.28 -26.15 -30.20
N SER A 4 -25.96 -25.76 -29.12
CA SER A 4 -25.78 -24.46 -28.47
C SER A 4 -24.47 -24.49 -27.69
N SER A 5 -23.47 -23.74 -28.15
CA SER A 5 -22.23 -23.57 -27.39
C SER A 5 -22.50 -22.65 -26.20
N GLU A 6 -22.75 -23.24 -25.02
CA GLU A 6 -22.63 -22.52 -23.76
C GLU A 6 -21.16 -22.07 -23.63
N ARG A 7 -20.92 -20.77 -23.79
CA ARG A 7 -19.64 -20.17 -23.41
C ARG A 7 -19.67 -19.99 -21.89
N PRO A 8 -18.59 -20.34 -21.17
CA PRO A 8 -18.57 -20.22 -19.72
C PRO A 8 -18.77 -18.75 -19.30
N GLU A 9 -19.83 -18.48 -18.55
CA GLU A 9 -20.01 -17.22 -17.83
C GLU A 9 -18.86 -17.06 -16.83
N ILE A 10 -18.18 -15.91 -16.86
CA ILE A 10 -17.09 -15.65 -15.94
C ILE A 10 -17.53 -14.57 -14.94
N ARG A 11 -18.19 -14.99 -13.86
CA ARG A 11 -18.53 -14.15 -12.70
C ARG A 11 -17.24 -13.70 -11.99
N THR A 12 -17.16 -12.45 -11.54
CA THR A 12 -16.11 -12.02 -10.60
C THR A 12 -16.59 -12.24 -9.16
N ARG A 13 -15.67 -12.38 -8.21
CA ARG A 13 -15.97 -12.69 -6.80
C ARG A 13 -16.88 -11.65 -6.10
N PHE A 14 -17.00 -10.44 -6.64
CA PHE A 14 -17.89 -9.39 -6.14
C PHE A 14 -19.26 -9.34 -6.84
N ASP A 15 -19.41 -9.98 -8.00
CA ASP A 15 -20.69 -10.00 -8.72
C ASP A 15 -21.73 -10.93 -8.07
N SER A 16 -21.37 -11.64 -6.98
CA SER A 16 -22.25 -12.52 -6.21
C SER A 16 -22.94 -11.84 -5.01
N HIS A 17 -22.72 -10.55 -4.78
CA HIS A 17 -23.51 -9.79 -3.79
C HIS A 17 -24.76 -9.23 -4.46
N ASP A 18 -25.85 -9.98 -4.35
CA ASP A 18 -27.16 -9.58 -4.83
C ASP A 18 -27.74 -8.45 -3.96
N GLU A 19 -28.21 -7.37 -4.61
CA GLU A 19 -28.62 -6.08 -4.04
C GLU A 19 -30.03 -6.11 -3.37
N SER A 20 -30.45 -7.24 -2.80
CA SER A 20 -31.86 -7.49 -2.43
C SER A 20 -32.18 -7.50 -0.92
N VAL A 21 -31.35 -6.91 -0.05
CA VAL A 21 -31.66 -6.80 1.39
C VAL A 21 -31.96 -5.35 1.78
N ARG A 22 -33.19 -4.88 1.51
CA ARG A 22 -33.79 -3.76 2.24
C ARG A 22 -34.56 -4.29 3.44
N LEU A 23 -33.93 -4.27 4.63
CA LEU A 23 -34.63 -4.51 5.88
C LEU A 23 -35.04 -3.16 6.51
N HIS A 24 -36.34 -2.87 6.45
CA HIS A 24 -36.96 -1.87 7.30
C HIS A 24 -36.90 -2.35 8.76
N LEU A 25 -36.11 -1.67 9.60
CA LEU A 25 -36.17 -1.85 11.05
C LEU A 25 -36.85 -0.63 11.68
N VAL A 26 -38.04 -0.87 12.22
CA VAL A 26 -38.77 0.03 13.11
C VAL A 26 -37.97 0.15 14.42
N PRO A 27 -37.75 1.36 14.98
CA PRO A 27 -36.99 1.50 16.22
C PRO A 27 -37.86 1.13 17.44
N PRO A 28 -37.30 0.52 18.50
CA PRO A 28 -38.04 0.32 19.73
C PRO A 28 -38.02 1.59 20.58
N SER A 29 -39.19 2.20 20.79
CA SER A 29 -39.38 3.19 21.86
C SER A 29 -39.83 2.50 23.15
N SER A 30 -39.10 2.79 24.22
CA SER A 30 -39.52 2.88 25.64
C SER A 30 -40.83 2.20 26.11
N ALA A 31 -40.65 1.27 27.05
CA ALA A 31 -41.44 1.03 28.27
C ALA A 31 -42.99 1.02 28.17
N ASP A 32 -43.62 -0.16 28.33
CA ASP A 32 -44.49 -0.40 29.50
C ASP A 32 -44.84 -1.89 29.75
N ARG A 33 -45.16 -2.14 31.01
CA ARG A 33 -45.52 -3.32 31.83
C ARG A 33 -46.23 -4.56 31.21
N SER A 34 -45.67 -5.75 31.51
CA SER A 34 -46.23 -7.04 32.05
C SER A 34 -47.65 -7.59 31.67
N PRO A 35 -48.03 -8.83 32.05
CA PRO A 35 -47.79 -10.06 31.29
C PRO A 35 -49.08 -10.86 30.96
N LEU A 36 -48.92 -11.92 30.15
CA LEU A 36 -49.84 -13.07 29.93
C LEU A 36 -51.00 -12.94 28.92
N LYS A 37 -50.93 -13.88 27.96
CA LYS A 37 -52.00 -14.49 27.12
C LYS A 37 -52.55 -13.65 25.96
N SER A 38 -52.05 -13.92 24.75
CA SER A 38 -52.79 -14.77 23.79
C SER A 38 -51.90 -15.15 22.60
N TRP A 39 -51.42 -16.40 22.60
CA TRP A 39 -51.02 -17.08 21.38
C TRP A 39 -52.26 -17.75 20.80
N ARG A 40 -52.67 -17.34 19.60
CA ARG A 40 -53.17 -18.22 18.52
C ARG A 40 -53.54 -17.35 17.32
N ASN A 41 -53.00 -17.73 16.17
CA ASN A 41 -53.25 -17.22 14.81
C ASN A 41 -52.31 -16.10 14.34
N LEU A 42 -51.05 -16.47 14.07
CA LEU A 42 -50.21 -15.79 13.09
C LEU A 42 -49.72 -16.85 12.08
N PRO A 43 -49.73 -16.57 10.77
CA PRO A 43 -49.17 -17.47 9.77
C PRO A 43 -47.66 -17.62 10.01
N SER A 44 -47.14 -18.84 9.87
CA SER A 44 -45.71 -19.14 9.93
C SER A 44 -44.93 -18.28 8.92
N PRO A 45 -43.83 -17.61 9.33
CA PRO A 45 -42.94 -16.99 8.37
C PRO A 45 -42.19 -18.08 7.61
N VAL A 46 -42.44 -18.13 6.31
CA VAL A 46 -41.58 -18.79 5.33
C VAL A 46 -40.17 -18.20 5.46
N GLY A 47 -39.15 -19.05 5.56
CA GLY A 47 -37.76 -18.64 5.34
C GLY A 47 -36.74 -18.97 6.44
N HIS A 48 -36.76 -20.16 7.05
CA HIS A 48 -35.54 -20.71 7.68
C HIS A 48 -34.72 -21.57 6.71
N HIS A 49 -35.33 -22.06 5.62
CA HIS A 49 -34.62 -22.86 4.62
C HIS A 49 -33.63 -22.04 3.80
N HIS A 50 -33.96 -20.81 3.38
CA HIS A 50 -33.05 -19.99 2.57
C HIS A 50 -31.78 -19.53 3.30
N LEU A 51 -31.85 -19.28 4.61
CA LEU A 51 -30.68 -18.90 5.42
C LEU A 51 -29.76 -20.10 5.61
N LEU A 52 -30.33 -21.28 5.92
CA LEU A 52 -29.57 -22.53 6.01
C LEU A 52 -28.97 -22.93 4.66
N GLU A 53 -29.71 -22.80 3.56
CA GLU A 53 -29.21 -23.08 2.21
C GLU A 53 -28.07 -22.13 1.84
N SER A 54 -28.17 -20.83 2.14
CA SER A 54 -27.07 -19.89 1.92
C SER A 54 -25.84 -20.22 2.77
N GLN A 55 -26.02 -20.60 4.04
CA GLN A 55 -24.91 -21.00 4.92
C GLN A 55 -24.27 -22.32 4.47
N LEU A 56 -25.07 -23.29 4.03
CA LEU A 56 -24.61 -24.56 3.49
C LEU A 56 -23.89 -24.36 2.16
N GLU A 57 -24.35 -23.46 1.31
CA GLU A 57 -23.70 -23.12 0.04
C GLU A 57 -22.36 -22.39 0.28
N TYR A 58 -22.28 -21.52 1.30
CA TYR A 58 -21.02 -20.93 1.75
C TYR A 58 -20.06 -21.97 2.34
N GLU A 59 -20.55 -22.88 3.19
CA GLU A 59 -19.74 -23.97 3.75
C GLU A 59 -19.26 -24.93 2.65
N GLU A 60 -20.07 -25.23 1.64
CA GLU A 60 -19.69 -26.05 0.49
C GLU A 60 -18.68 -25.35 -0.41
N ILE A 61 -18.80 -24.03 -0.64
CA ILE A 61 -17.81 -23.24 -1.38
C ILE A 61 -16.48 -23.17 -0.62
N GLU A 62 -16.51 -22.97 0.71
CA GLU A 62 -15.30 -23.01 1.55
C GLU A 62 -14.69 -24.41 1.60
N GLU A 63 -15.51 -25.46 1.66
CA GLU A 63 -15.05 -26.84 1.68
C GLU A 63 -14.48 -27.25 0.32
N GLN A 64 -15.05 -26.76 -0.79
CA GLN A 64 -14.48 -26.91 -2.13
C GLN A 64 -13.19 -26.10 -2.30
N ALA A 65 -13.10 -24.88 -1.76
CA ALA A 65 -11.86 -24.10 -1.74
C ALA A 65 -10.76 -24.75 -0.88
N ARG A 66 -11.13 -25.38 0.25
CA ARG A 66 -10.26 -26.24 1.06
C ARG A 66 -9.82 -27.49 0.30
N LYS A 67 -10.73 -28.20 -0.35
CA LYS A 67 -10.45 -29.40 -1.15
C LYS A 67 -9.60 -29.07 -2.39
N GLN A 68 -9.68 -27.85 -2.92
CA GLN A 68 -8.83 -27.35 -4.01
C GLN A 68 -7.47 -26.79 -3.54
N GLY A 69 -7.14 -26.82 -2.24
CA GLY A 69 -5.85 -26.35 -1.72
C GLY A 69 -5.62 -24.84 -1.86
N ARG A 70 -6.68 -24.03 -2.04
CA ARG A 70 -6.60 -22.59 -2.34
C ARG A 70 -6.62 -21.66 -1.11
N THR A 71 -6.73 -22.20 0.11
CA THR A 71 -6.56 -21.38 1.31
C THR A 71 -5.08 -21.13 1.58
N LYS A 72 -4.56 -19.99 1.08
CA LYS A 72 -3.25 -19.47 1.50
C LYS A 72 -3.24 -19.41 3.02
N THR A 73 -2.25 -20.05 3.63
CA THR A 73 -2.17 -20.15 5.09
C THR A 73 -1.89 -18.75 5.66
N ARG A 74 -2.76 -18.23 6.53
CA ARG A 74 -2.54 -16.95 7.22
C ARG A 74 -1.40 -17.10 8.23
N THR A 75 -0.20 -16.64 7.86
CA THR A 75 1.03 -16.83 8.67
C THR A 75 1.59 -15.55 9.25
N ILE A 76 1.17 -14.37 8.78
CA ILE A 76 1.75 -13.10 9.20
C ILE A 76 1.11 -12.67 10.53
N ASN A 77 1.92 -12.50 11.57
CA ASN A 77 1.52 -11.97 12.88
C ASN A 77 1.84 -10.46 13.00
N HIS A 78 1.45 -9.83 14.10
CA HIS A 78 1.65 -8.40 14.36
C HIS A 78 3.11 -7.93 14.41
N ILE A 79 4.05 -8.75 14.91
CA ILE A 79 5.47 -8.39 14.92
C ILE A 79 6.00 -8.38 13.48
N THR A 80 5.75 -9.47 12.75
CA THR A 80 6.16 -9.60 11.35
C THR A 80 5.52 -8.52 10.48
N LEU A 81 4.22 -8.25 10.64
CA LEU A 81 3.54 -7.19 9.90
C LEU A 81 4.08 -5.80 10.29
N GLY A 82 4.46 -5.57 11.55
CA GLY A 82 5.10 -4.32 11.98
C GLY A 82 6.43 -4.07 11.28
N PHE A 83 7.27 -5.10 11.11
CA PHE A 83 8.51 -4.97 10.35
C PHE A 83 8.29 -4.87 8.84
N ILE A 84 7.27 -5.56 8.30
CA ILE A 84 6.84 -5.35 6.92
C ILE A 84 6.37 -3.91 6.73
N ALA A 85 5.60 -3.34 7.66
CA ALA A 85 5.16 -1.95 7.62
C ALA A 85 6.31 -0.96 7.73
N TYR A 86 7.28 -1.21 8.61
CA TYR A 86 8.49 -0.40 8.69
C TYR A 86 9.26 -0.37 7.35
N PHE A 87 9.43 -1.53 6.72
CA PHE A 87 10.10 -1.63 5.42
C PHE A 87 9.23 -1.21 4.24
N ALA A 88 7.91 -1.24 4.33
CA ALA A 88 7.03 -0.78 3.26
C ALA A 88 6.98 0.76 3.20
N VAL A 89 7.42 1.45 4.25
CA VAL A 89 7.24 2.90 4.40
C VAL A 89 8.54 3.69 4.38
N ALA A 90 9.61 3.18 5.01
CA ALA A 90 10.81 3.99 5.23
C ALA A 90 12.10 3.18 5.19
N ALA A 91 12.15 2.05 5.89
CA ALA A 91 13.38 1.30 6.13
C ALA A 91 14.54 2.06 6.81
N GLY A 92 14.43 3.35 7.11
CA GLY A 92 15.42 4.17 7.79
C GLY A 92 15.31 5.64 7.37
N PRO A 93 16.25 6.51 7.73
CA PRO A 93 16.29 7.90 7.27
C PRO A 93 16.80 8.03 5.82
N PHE A 94 17.09 6.92 5.16
CA PHE A 94 17.76 6.88 3.88
C PHE A 94 16.82 7.35 2.77
N GLY A 95 17.28 8.26 1.92
CA GLY A 95 16.51 8.88 0.85
C GLY A 95 15.91 10.22 1.26
N VAL A 96 16.11 10.66 2.51
CA VAL A 96 15.68 11.99 2.98
C VAL A 96 16.68 13.09 2.61
N GLU A 97 17.92 12.74 2.25
CA GLU A 97 19.02 13.69 2.07
C GLU A 97 18.71 14.73 0.99
N ASP A 98 18.06 14.30 -0.10
CA ASP A 98 17.64 15.21 -1.17
C ASP A 98 16.57 16.20 -0.72
N ALA A 99 15.71 15.84 0.23
CA ALA A 99 14.75 16.78 0.82
C ALA A 99 15.48 17.86 1.65
N VAL A 100 16.55 17.49 2.36
CA VAL A 100 17.40 18.44 3.09
C VAL A 100 18.08 19.39 2.12
N ARG A 101 18.64 18.87 1.02
CA ARG A 101 19.22 19.70 -0.03
C ARG A 101 18.20 20.65 -0.67
N ALA A 102 16.98 20.18 -0.89
CA ALA A 102 15.93 20.94 -1.58
C ALA A 102 15.34 22.09 -0.76
N ALA A 103 15.22 21.94 0.57
CA ALA A 103 14.48 22.88 1.42
C ALA A 103 15.25 23.43 2.62
N GLY A 104 16.38 22.82 2.98
CA GLY A 104 17.15 23.12 4.18
C GLY A 104 16.63 22.38 5.42
N ALA A 105 17.20 22.70 6.58
CA ALA A 105 16.96 21.98 7.83
C ALA A 105 15.54 22.13 8.36
N TYR A 106 15.06 23.36 8.52
CA TYR A 106 13.81 23.65 9.21
C TYR A 106 12.59 22.97 8.56
N PRO A 107 12.40 23.04 7.23
CA PRO A 107 11.26 22.39 6.59
C PRO A 107 11.28 20.86 6.72
N VAL A 108 12.46 20.24 6.62
CA VAL A 108 12.60 18.79 6.79
C VAL A 108 12.33 18.37 8.22
N LEU A 109 12.92 19.05 9.21
CA LEU A 109 12.69 18.73 10.63
C LEU A 109 11.22 18.90 11.01
N LEU A 110 10.57 19.94 10.51
CA LEU A 110 9.13 20.15 10.70
C LEU A 110 8.33 19.02 10.06
N ALA A 111 8.68 18.60 8.84
CA ALA A 111 8.02 17.49 8.15
C ALA A 111 8.21 16.16 8.91
N VAL A 112 9.41 15.87 9.40
CA VAL A 112 9.72 14.65 10.17
C VAL A 112 8.86 14.54 11.43
N VAL A 113 8.53 15.67 12.07
CA VAL A 113 7.65 15.69 13.25
C VAL A 113 6.17 15.61 12.87
N LEU A 114 5.75 16.31 11.81
CA LEU A 114 4.33 16.43 11.47
C LEU A 114 3.79 15.24 10.65
N LEU A 115 4.56 14.74 9.68
CA LEU A 115 4.12 13.73 8.72
C LEU A 115 3.70 12.39 9.35
N PRO A 116 4.33 11.89 10.44
CA PRO A 116 3.80 10.72 11.15
C PRO A 116 2.32 10.87 11.51
N PHE A 117 1.88 12.07 11.88
CA PHE A 117 0.51 12.34 12.34
C PHE A 117 -0.42 12.83 11.24
N THR A 118 0.07 13.63 10.30
CA THR A 118 -0.76 14.24 9.24
C THR A 118 -0.82 13.40 7.97
N TRP A 119 0.17 12.53 7.76
CA TRP A 119 0.32 11.74 6.54
C TRP A 119 0.27 10.23 6.82
N GLY A 120 1.16 9.73 7.68
CA GLY A 120 1.32 8.31 7.96
C GLY A 120 0.13 7.74 8.72
N LEU A 121 -0.21 8.30 9.89
CA LEU A 121 -1.27 7.78 10.75
C LEU A 121 -2.66 7.75 10.06
N PRO A 122 -3.11 8.79 9.33
CA PRO A 122 -4.36 8.72 8.57
C PRO A 122 -4.40 7.56 7.59
N GLN A 123 -3.32 7.36 6.83
CA GLN A 123 -3.23 6.28 5.83
C GLN A 123 -3.20 4.92 6.51
N ALA A 124 -2.39 4.77 7.56
CA ALA A 124 -2.31 3.55 8.36
C ALA A 124 -3.67 3.15 8.96
N LEU A 125 -4.42 4.09 9.53
CA LEU A 125 -5.74 3.85 10.10
C LEU A 125 -6.78 3.44 9.04
N MET A 126 -6.77 4.11 7.89
CA MET A 126 -7.60 3.73 6.74
C MET A 126 -7.27 2.32 6.28
N THR A 127 -5.98 2.00 6.12
CA THR A 127 -5.52 0.67 5.71
C THR A 127 -5.91 -0.39 6.72
N ALA A 128 -5.73 -0.18 8.02
CA ALA A 128 -6.13 -1.15 9.03
C ALA A 128 -7.62 -1.50 8.96
N GLU A 129 -8.50 -0.49 8.81
CA GLU A 129 -9.93 -0.74 8.72
C GLU A 129 -10.28 -1.45 7.43
N LEU A 130 -9.82 -0.96 6.27
CA LEU A 130 -10.14 -1.55 4.98
C LEU A 130 -9.53 -2.95 4.78
N SER A 131 -8.31 -3.20 5.25
CA SER A 131 -7.67 -4.52 5.20
C SER A 131 -8.28 -5.52 6.15
N SER A 132 -8.80 -5.08 7.30
CA SER A 132 -9.51 -5.97 8.22
C SER A 132 -10.93 -6.29 7.72
N MET A 133 -11.56 -5.36 6.99
CA MET A 133 -12.87 -5.54 6.35
C MET A 133 -12.79 -6.38 5.06
N ILE A 134 -11.75 -6.17 4.25
CA ILE A 134 -11.52 -6.85 2.96
C ILE A 134 -10.21 -7.64 3.11
N ASP A 135 -10.32 -8.85 3.66
CA ASP A 135 -9.18 -9.70 4.02
C ASP A 135 -8.64 -10.53 2.84
N GLU A 136 -8.61 -9.91 1.66
CA GLU A 136 -8.11 -10.48 0.41
C GLU A 136 -6.84 -9.77 -0.06
N ASN A 137 -5.96 -10.51 -0.72
CA ASN A 137 -4.78 -9.92 -1.35
C ASN A 137 -5.19 -9.00 -2.51
N GLY A 138 -4.76 -7.75 -2.47
CA GLY A 138 -5.00 -6.77 -3.54
C GLY A 138 -5.14 -5.34 -3.04
N GLY A 139 -5.38 -5.13 -1.74
CA GLY A 139 -5.30 -3.83 -1.08
C GLY A 139 -6.13 -2.75 -1.77
N TYR A 140 -5.49 -1.61 -2.04
CA TYR A 140 -6.06 -0.43 -2.68
C TYR A 140 -6.82 -0.70 -3.98
N ILE A 141 -6.44 -1.74 -4.75
CA ILE A 141 -7.17 -2.14 -5.97
C ILE A 141 -8.60 -2.58 -5.63
N LEU A 142 -8.74 -3.40 -4.58
CA LEU A 142 -10.02 -3.95 -4.15
C LEU A 142 -10.87 -2.90 -3.46
N TRP A 143 -10.24 -2.09 -2.61
CA TRP A 143 -10.92 -1.04 -1.86
C TRP A 143 -11.60 -0.03 -2.78
N VAL A 144 -10.86 0.48 -3.77
CA VAL A 144 -11.39 1.48 -4.69
C VAL A 144 -12.42 0.89 -5.65
N ARG A 145 -12.21 -0.35 -6.13
CA ARG A 145 -13.19 -1.01 -6.98
C ARG A 145 -14.52 -1.27 -6.27
N ARG A 146 -14.48 -1.78 -5.03
CA ARG A 146 -15.68 -2.02 -4.21
C ARG A 146 -16.32 -0.70 -3.79
N GLY A 147 -15.48 0.25 -3.38
CA GLY A 147 -15.90 1.51 -2.80
C GLY A 147 -16.32 2.58 -3.80
N LEU A 148 -15.84 2.61 -5.04
CA LEU A 148 -16.16 3.64 -6.05
C LEU A 148 -16.61 3.07 -7.40
N GLY A 149 -16.67 1.75 -7.54
CA GLY A 149 -17.13 1.06 -8.75
C GLY A 149 -16.04 0.82 -9.80
N GLN A 150 -16.44 0.23 -10.93
CA GLN A 150 -15.51 -0.31 -11.93
C GLN A 150 -14.61 0.75 -12.59
N TYR A 151 -15.14 1.93 -12.93
CA TYR A 151 -14.35 2.98 -13.60
C TYR A 151 -13.28 3.57 -12.68
N ALA A 152 -13.67 3.96 -11.46
CA ALA A 152 -12.71 4.46 -10.47
C ALA A 152 -11.69 3.38 -10.09
N GLY A 153 -12.12 2.12 -9.95
CA GLY A 153 -11.22 0.98 -9.78
C GLY A 153 -10.22 0.83 -10.94
N TRP A 154 -10.66 1.03 -12.18
CA TRP A 154 -9.79 1.05 -13.36
C TRP A 154 -8.76 2.16 -13.32
N VAL A 155 -9.20 3.41 -13.14
CA VAL A 155 -8.29 4.55 -13.03
C VAL A 155 -7.29 4.32 -11.89
N ASN A 156 -7.77 3.88 -10.72
CA ASN A 156 -6.92 3.57 -9.57
C ASN A 156 -5.86 2.53 -9.91
N ALA A 157 -6.26 1.36 -10.45
CA ALA A 157 -5.33 0.29 -10.75
C ALA A 157 -4.21 0.70 -11.69
N PHE A 158 -4.53 1.45 -12.75
CA PHE A 158 -3.49 1.92 -13.68
C PHE A 158 -2.61 3.03 -13.09
N ASN A 159 -3.14 3.91 -12.23
CA ASN A 159 -2.31 4.87 -11.49
C ASN A 159 -1.41 4.15 -10.46
N SER A 160 -1.92 3.16 -9.73
CA SER A 160 -1.11 2.35 -8.82
C SER A 160 -0.01 1.60 -9.57
N ILE A 161 -0.31 1.03 -10.75
CA ILE A 161 0.72 0.37 -11.57
C ILE A 161 1.77 1.37 -12.04
N ALA A 162 1.36 2.55 -12.51
CA ALA A 162 2.28 3.59 -12.94
C ALA A 162 3.17 4.09 -11.79
N SER A 163 2.59 4.31 -10.61
CA SER A 163 3.29 4.61 -9.37
C SER A 163 4.33 3.53 -9.05
N ASN A 164 3.93 2.25 -8.91
CA ASN A 164 4.86 1.15 -8.62
C ASN A 164 5.95 0.97 -9.70
N VAL A 165 5.66 1.25 -10.97
CA VAL A 165 6.64 1.19 -12.07
C VAL A 165 7.67 2.31 -11.96
N CYS A 166 7.30 3.47 -11.41
CA CYS A 166 8.21 4.56 -11.09
C CYS A 166 8.93 4.36 -9.75
N ASP A 167 8.27 3.73 -8.77
CA ASP A 167 8.76 3.55 -7.40
C ASP A 167 9.80 2.42 -7.29
N LEU A 168 9.50 1.21 -7.78
CA LEU A 168 10.41 0.06 -7.66
C LEU A 168 11.85 0.29 -8.19
N PRO A 169 12.08 1.06 -9.28
CA PRO A 169 13.43 1.39 -9.72
C PRO A 169 14.17 2.40 -8.85
N THR A 170 13.51 3.14 -7.96
CA THR A 170 14.17 4.06 -7.01
C THR A 170 15.10 3.29 -6.07
N TYR A 171 14.68 2.10 -5.61
CA TYR A 171 15.45 1.30 -4.65
C TYR A 171 16.78 0.76 -5.18
N PRO A 172 16.89 0.09 -6.34
CA PRO A 172 18.20 -0.29 -6.86
C PRO A 172 19.08 0.93 -7.17
N VAL A 173 18.49 2.08 -7.55
CA VAL A 173 19.22 3.34 -7.73
C VAL A 173 19.84 3.80 -6.40
N LEU A 174 19.02 3.95 -5.35
CA LEU A 174 19.49 4.30 -4.00
C LEU A 174 20.51 3.29 -3.46
N PHE A 175 20.26 1.99 -3.64
CA PHE A 175 21.18 0.92 -3.24
C PHE A 175 22.55 1.13 -3.88
N CYS A 176 22.59 1.45 -5.17
CA CYS A 176 23.83 1.73 -5.87
C CYS A 176 24.50 3.01 -5.36
N SER A 177 23.73 4.09 -5.13
CA SER A 177 24.27 5.34 -4.59
C SER A 177 24.91 5.14 -3.21
N TYR A 178 24.30 4.35 -2.33
CA TYR A 178 24.88 4.05 -1.01
C TYR A 178 26.10 3.14 -1.09
N VAL A 179 26.11 2.15 -1.98
CA VAL A 179 27.32 1.34 -2.24
C VAL A 179 28.44 2.23 -2.76
N GLU A 180 28.16 3.15 -3.68
CA GLU A 180 29.14 4.08 -4.23
C GLU A 180 29.68 5.04 -3.17
N ALA A 181 28.81 5.64 -2.35
CA ALA A 181 29.21 6.49 -1.24
C ALA A 181 30.14 5.75 -0.26
N PHE A 182 29.79 4.52 0.11
CA PHE A 182 30.59 3.68 0.99
C PHE A 182 31.95 3.28 0.38
N MET A 183 31.99 3.01 -0.93
CA MET A 183 33.25 2.70 -1.65
C MET A 183 34.14 3.93 -1.79
N ALA A 184 33.55 5.10 -2.01
CA ALA A 184 34.27 6.37 -2.11
C ALA A 184 34.85 6.78 -0.75
N SER A 185 34.06 6.72 0.33
CA SER A 185 34.51 7.10 1.68
C SER A 185 35.51 6.11 2.27
N GLY A 186 35.25 4.80 2.12
CA GLY A 186 36.06 3.74 2.74
C GLY A 186 37.31 3.37 1.96
N TYR A 187 37.29 3.49 0.62
CA TYR A 187 38.36 2.99 -0.25
C TYR A 187 38.84 4.01 -1.30
N GLY A 188 38.24 5.20 -1.38
CA GLY A 188 38.57 6.19 -2.40
C GLY A 188 38.25 5.73 -3.83
N TYR A 189 37.30 4.78 -3.98
CA TYR A 189 36.96 4.18 -5.27
C TYR A 189 35.60 4.66 -5.76
N THR A 190 35.57 5.26 -6.94
CA THR A 190 34.35 5.66 -7.64
C THR A 190 33.94 4.59 -8.64
N LEU A 191 32.69 4.13 -8.57
CA LEU A 191 32.19 3.09 -9.48
C LEU A 191 32.09 3.63 -10.91
N THR A 192 32.52 2.84 -11.88
CA THR A 192 32.24 3.09 -13.30
C THR A 192 30.77 2.87 -13.61
N SER A 193 30.25 3.44 -14.70
CA SER A 193 28.84 3.26 -15.09
C SER A 193 28.46 1.78 -15.30
N THR A 194 29.40 0.95 -15.76
CA THR A 194 29.22 -0.50 -15.90
C THR A 194 29.09 -1.17 -14.53
N GLU A 195 29.94 -0.81 -13.56
CA GLU A 195 29.88 -1.35 -12.21
C GLU A 195 28.61 -0.93 -11.49
N GLN A 196 28.20 0.35 -11.61
CA GLN A 196 26.92 0.83 -11.09
C GLN A 196 25.75 0.00 -11.64
N TRP A 197 25.73 -0.24 -12.95
CA TRP A 197 24.69 -1.07 -13.56
C TRP A 197 24.69 -2.52 -13.03
N LEU A 198 25.88 -3.11 -12.86
CA LEU A 198 26.02 -4.46 -12.28
C LEU A 198 25.56 -4.52 -10.81
N VAL A 199 25.86 -3.50 -10.00
CA VAL A 199 25.42 -3.38 -8.61
C VAL A 199 23.89 -3.31 -8.55
N LYS A 200 23.26 -2.49 -9.40
CA LYS A 200 21.79 -2.41 -9.53
C LYS A 200 21.18 -3.75 -9.94
N CYS A 201 21.76 -4.43 -10.94
CA CYS A 201 21.33 -5.76 -11.36
C CYS A 201 21.46 -6.80 -10.25
N CYS A 202 22.51 -6.73 -9.43
CA CYS A 202 22.71 -7.62 -8.29
C CYS A 202 21.57 -7.46 -7.27
N ALA A 203 21.25 -6.22 -6.86
CA ALA A 203 20.14 -5.93 -5.97
C ALA A 203 18.80 -6.45 -6.53
N LEU A 204 18.55 -6.19 -7.81
CA LEU A 204 17.36 -6.65 -8.52
C LEU A 204 17.22 -8.18 -8.53
N LEU A 205 18.31 -8.92 -8.77
CA LEU A 205 18.31 -10.39 -8.78
C LEU A 205 18.10 -11.00 -7.39
N LEU A 206 18.69 -10.39 -6.36
CA LEU A 206 18.48 -10.80 -4.96
C LEU A 206 17.01 -10.65 -4.57
N VAL A 207 16.42 -9.49 -4.87
CA VAL A 207 15.02 -9.19 -4.57
C VAL A 207 14.06 -10.07 -5.38
N PHE A 208 14.34 -10.28 -6.68
CA PHE A 208 13.59 -11.20 -7.52
C PHE A 208 13.56 -12.61 -6.92
N THR A 209 14.72 -13.11 -6.48
CA THR A 209 14.85 -14.48 -5.94
C THR A 209 14.13 -14.61 -4.60
N SER A 210 14.29 -13.64 -3.71
CA SER A 210 13.58 -13.58 -2.43
C SER A 210 12.06 -13.58 -2.64
N ASN A 211 11.57 -12.74 -3.57
CA ASN A 211 10.15 -12.66 -3.90
C ASN A 211 9.64 -13.93 -4.59
N ALA A 212 10.41 -14.57 -5.46
CA ALA A 212 10.04 -15.83 -6.12
C ALA A 212 9.88 -17.01 -5.15
N VAL A 213 10.66 -17.03 -4.06
CA VAL A 213 10.54 -18.04 -2.98
C VAL A 213 9.30 -17.80 -2.11
N GLY A 214 8.80 -16.56 -2.07
CA GLY A 214 7.50 -16.20 -1.52
C GLY A 214 7.55 -15.45 -0.18
N MET A 215 6.36 -15.11 0.34
CA MET A 215 6.22 -14.12 1.42
C MET A 215 6.92 -14.49 2.73
N ARG A 216 7.04 -15.78 3.03
CA ARG A 216 7.70 -16.23 4.26
C ARG A 216 9.18 -15.85 4.26
N ALA A 217 9.86 -15.94 3.11
CA ALA A 217 11.24 -15.52 2.97
C ALA A 217 11.38 -14.00 3.11
N VAL A 218 10.50 -13.25 2.43
CA VAL A 218 10.43 -11.79 2.53
C VAL A 218 10.24 -11.35 3.98
N ALA A 219 9.24 -11.91 4.67
CA ALA A 219 8.94 -11.62 6.06
C ALA A 219 10.10 -11.91 7.02
N LEU A 220 10.78 -13.06 6.86
CA LEU A 220 11.94 -13.41 7.69
C LEU A 220 13.12 -12.46 7.43
N ALA A 221 13.39 -12.16 6.17
CA ALA A 221 14.41 -11.20 5.77
C ALA A 221 14.12 -9.82 6.38
N SER A 222 12.88 -9.34 6.31
CA SER A 222 12.47 -8.06 6.91
C SER A 222 12.72 -8.02 8.42
N VAL A 223 12.50 -9.08 9.18
CA VAL A 223 12.81 -9.07 10.63
C VAL A 223 14.31 -8.91 10.86
N LEU A 224 15.14 -9.72 10.19
CA LEU A 224 16.59 -9.71 10.38
C LEU A 224 17.22 -8.39 9.92
N MET A 225 16.81 -7.90 8.75
CA MET A 225 17.28 -6.63 8.20
C MET A 225 16.85 -5.46 9.09
N SER A 226 15.64 -5.46 9.64
CA SER A 226 15.17 -4.38 10.52
C SER A 226 16.04 -4.27 11.76
N LEU A 227 16.33 -5.39 12.42
CA LEU A 227 17.18 -5.41 13.61
C LEU A 227 18.59 -4.88 13.33
N PHE A 228 19.15 -5.22 12.17
CA PHE A 228 20.45 -4.72 11.74
C PHE A 228 20.44 -3.22 11.46
N VAL A 229 19.41 -2.73 10.76
CA VAL A 229 19.28 -1.33 10.35
C VAL A 229 18.95 -0.40 11.52
N LEU A 230 18.14 -0.85 12.48
CA LEU A 230 17.77 -0.04 13.65
C LEU A 230 18.90 0.12 14.66
N ALA A 231 19.81 -0.86 14.75
CA ALA A 231 20.90 -0.87 15.73
C ALA A 231 21.78 0.39 15.75
N PRO A 232 22.32 0.91 14.63
CA PRO A 232 23.19 2.09 14.65
C PRO A 232 22.47 3.35 15.18
N PHE A 233 21.20 3.56 14.83
CA PHE A 233 20.44 4.75 15.22
C PHE A 233 20.01 4.76 16.69
N VAL A 234 19.94 3.59 17.34
CA VAL A 234 19.77 3.50 18.79
C VAL A 234 21.06 3.88 19.53
N LEU A 235 22.22 3.63 18.92
CA LEU A 235 23.53 3.91 19.51
C LEU A 235 24.06 5.30 19.18
N GLU A 236 23.63 5.89 18.07
CA GLU A 236 24.04 7.22 17.60
C GLU A 236 23.85 8.33 18.66
N PRO A 237 22.72 8.43 19.40
CA PRO A 237 22.57 9.44 20.44
C PRO A 237 23.63 9.40 21.55
N LEU A 238 24.27 8.24 21.76
CA LEU A 238 25.36 8.09 22.74
C LEU A 238 26.70 8.60 22.22
N SER A 239 26.82 8.84 20.90
CA SER A 239 28.05 9.23 20.22
C SER A 239 28.13 10.73 19.94
N VAL A 240 27.04 11.48 20.11
CA VAL A 240 26.99 12.93 19.89
C VAL A 240 27.43 13.67 21.16
N GLU A 241 28.60 14.31 21.11
CA GLU A 241 29.16 15.04 22.27
C GLU A 241 28.60 16.45 22.45
N THR A 242 28.17 17.11 21.36
CA THR A 242 27.64 18.48 21.40
C THR A 242 26.41 18.65 20.52
N PHE A 243 25.34 19.23 21.07
CA PHE A 243 24.13 19.56 20.33
C PHE A 243 24.17 21.04 19.90
N ASN A 244 24.32 21.29 18.60
CA ASN A 244 24.20 22.64 18.04
C ASN A 244 22.82 22.86 17.41
N LEU A 245 21.84 23.21 18.25
CA LEU A 245 20.46 23.47 17.79
C LEU A 245 20.32 24.74 16.94
N ALA A 246 21.34 25.60 16.85
CA ALA A 246 21.26 26.84 16.09
C ALA A 246 21.10 26.59 14.58
N THR A 247 21.53 25.43 14.07
CA THR A 247 21.47 25.09 12.64
C THR A 247 20.07 24.63 12.20
N TRP A 248 19.22 24.22 13.16
CA TRP A 248 17.87 23.69 12.89
C TRP A 248 16.91 24.72 12.31
N GLY A 249 17.17 26.01 12.51
CA GLY A 249 16.34 27.10 11.98
C GLY A 249 16.66 27.49 10.53
N SER A 250 17.64 26.83 9.89
CA SER A 250 18.08 27.20 8.53
C SER A 250 17.08 26.74 7.46
N VAL A 251 16.90 27.58 6.43
CA VAL A 251 16.03 27.33 5.26
C VAL A 251 16.84 27.58 4.01
N ALA A 252 16.64 26.78 2.96
CA ALA A 252 17.30 26.98 1.68
C ALA A 252 16.90 28.34 1.05
N PRO A 253 17.83 29.07 0.39
CA PRO A 253 17.53 30.36 -0.25
C PRO A 253 16.42 30.27 -1.31
N GLN A 254 16.34 29.15 -2.01
CA GLN A 254 15.25 28.81 -2.93
C GLN A 254 14.86 27.37 -2.68
N ILE A 255 13.58 27.15 -2.36
CA ILE A 255 13.04 25.81 -2.09
C ILE A 255 12.56 25.19 -3.41
N ASP A 256 13.11 24.05 -3.80
CA ASP A 256 12.47 23.21 -4.82
C ASP A 256 11.31 22.43 -4.17
N TRP A 257 10.13 23.04 -4.17
CA TRP A 257 8.92 22.44 -3.59
C TRP A 257 8.54 21.11 -4.21
N SER A 258 8.84 20.91 -5.50
CA SER A 258 8.51 19.67 -6.20
C SER A 258 9.39 18.54 -5.66
N LEU A 259 10.71 18.77 -5.57
CA LEU A 259 11.62 17.78 -5.02
C LEU A 259 11.37 17.55 -3.53
N PHE A 260 11.33 18.63 -2.74
CA PHE A 260 11.15 18.55 -1.30
C PHE A 260 9.90 17.76 -0.91
N LEU A 261 8.73 18.12 -1.47
CA LEU A 261 7.47 17.44 -1.14
C LEU A 261 7.44 16.01 -1.67
N SER A 262 7.95 15.76 -2.87
CA SER A 262 7.97 14.40 -3.43
C SER A 262 8.89 13.48 -2.61
N THR A 263 10.11 13.90 -2.29
CA THR A 263 11.04 13.09 -1.49
C THR A 263 10.54 12.89 -0.07
N ILE A 264 10.10 13.94 0.63
CA ILE A 264 9.71 13.81 2.03
C ILE A 264 8.41 13.01 2.19
N LEU A 265 7.48 13.06 1.23
CA LEU A 265 6.25 12.26 1.30
C LEU A 265 6.47 10.82 0.88
N TRP A 266 7.34 10.59 -0.10
CA TRP A 266 7.79 9.25 -0.48
C TRP A 266 8.37 8.50 0.73
N ASN A 267 9.22 9.16 1.53
CA ASN A 267 9.77 8.64 2.81
C ASN A 267 8.71 8.27 3.88
N TYR A 268 7.45 8.66 3.72
CA TYR A 268 6.36 8.33 4.65
C TYR A 268 5.17 7.65 3.95
N GLN A 269 5.30 7.23 2.68
CA GLN A 269 4.23 6.56 1.92
C GLN A 269 4.24 5.03 2.13
N GLY A 270 3.33 4.28 1.52
CA GLY A 270 3.41 2.81 1.49
C GLY A 270 2.63 2.07 2.58
N TRP A 271 1.93 2.77 3.47
CA TRP A 271 1.06 2.14 4.49
C TRP A 271 -0.03 1.26 3.87
N ASP A 272 -0.57 1.67 2.74
CA ASP A 272 -1.60 1.00 1.93
C ASP A 272 -1.12 -0.32 1.30
N SER A 273 0.19 -0.47 1.09
CA SER A 273 0.82 -1.72 0.65
C SER A 273 0.54 -2.89 1.59
N LEU A 274 0.29 -2.63 2.88
CA LEU A 274 -0.09 -3.66 3.85
C LEU A 274 -1.43 -4.32 3.52
N GLY A 275 -2.29 -3.65 2.74
CA GLY A 275 -3.51 -4.21 2.20
C GLY A 275 -3.29 -5.26 1.12
N CYS A 276 -2.16 -5.20 0.42
CA CYS A 276 -1.86 -6.13 -0.66
C CYS A 276 -1.62 -7.56 -0.15
N VAL A 277 -1.26 -7.71 1.12
CA VAL A 277 -0.99 -8.98 1.81
C VAL A 277 -2.08 -9.36 2.82
N ALA A 278 -3.26 -8.72 2.79
CA ALA A 278 -4.30 -8.91 3.81
C ALA A 278 -4.77 -10.37 3.95
N GLY A 279 -4.80 -11.13 2.86
CA GLY A 279 -5.15 -12.55 2.87
C GLY A 279 -4.12 -13.46 3.56
N GLU A 280 -2.94 -12.94 3.90
CA GLU A 280 -1.86 -13.67 4.57
C GLU A 280 -1.74 -13.28 6.06
N VAL A 281 -2.51 -12.28 6.50
CA VAL A 281 -2.50 -11.74 7.87
C VAL A 281 -3.43 -12.53 8.79
N LYS A 282 -2.92 -12.91 9.96
CA LYS A 282 -3.69 -13.57 11.01
C LYS A 282 -4.39 -12.54 11.89
N ASP A 283 -5.70 -12.67 12.11
CA ASP A 283 -6.47 -11.79 13.00
C ASP A 283 -6.25 -10.29 12.68
N GLY A 284 -6.72 -9.86 11.49
CA GLY A 284 -6.50 -8.51 10.99
C GLY A 284 -6.93 -7.41 11.98
N GLY A 285 -8.03 -7.63 12.72
CA GLY A 285 -8.55 -6.68 13.70
C GLY A 285 -7.55 -6.32 14.81
N ARG A 286 -6.72 -7.28 15.25
CA ARG A 286 -5.64 -7.01 16.23
C ARG A 286 -4.29 -6.77 15.59
N THR A 287 -4.01 -7.46 14.49
CA THR A 287 -2.68 -7.47 13.89
C THR A 287 -2.34 -6.16 13.21
N TYR A 288 -3.26 -5.54 12.48
CA TYR A 288 -3.01 -4.25 11.83
C TYR A 288 -2.73 -3.12 12.83
N PRO A 289 -3.57 -2.88 13.87
CA PRO A 289 -3.32 -1.78 14.80
C PRO A 289 -2.00 -1.91 15.56
N ILE A 290 -1.65 -3.13 16.00
CA ILE A 290 -0.39 -3.37 16.71
C ILE A 290 0.80 -3.16 15.76
N ALA A 291 0.73 -3.67 14.53
CA ALA A 291 1.77 -3.48 13.52
C ALA A 291 2.01 -2.01 13.21
N ILE A 292 0.93 -1.21 13.09
CA ILE A 292 1.02 0.23 12.85
C ILE A 292 1.73 0.94 14.00
N VAL A 293 1.39 0.63 15.25
CA VAL A 293 2.05 1.23 16.41
C VAL A 293 3.55 0.90 16.42
N ILE A 294 3.91 -0.37 16.17
CA ILE A 294 5.32 -0.79 16.07
C ILE A 294 6.03 0.02 14.98
N ALA A 295 5.52 0.00 13.75
CA ALA A 295 6.14 0.68 12.63
C ALA A 295 6.23 2.19 12.84
N MET A 296 5.17 2.83 13.35
CA MET A 296 5.14 4.29 13.56
C MET A 296 6.19 4.74 14.57
N ILE A 297 6.37 4.01 15.68
CA ILE A 297 7.41 4.30 16.67
C ILE A 297 8.79 4.17 16.02
N LEU A 298 9.03 3.08 15.29
CA LEU A 298 10.30 2.84 14.61
C LEU A 298 10.62 3.94 13.58
N ILE A 299 9.67 4.28 12.72
CA ILE A 299 9.81 5.32 11.70
C ILE A 299 10.09 6.69 12.33
N THR A 300 9.31 7.06 13.37
CA THR A 300 9.46 8.38 14.02
C THR A 300 10.85 8.53 14.64
N ILE A 301 11.33 7.52 15.37
CA ILE A 301 12.67 7.52 15.97
C ILE A 301 13.73 7.55 14.86
N ASN A 302 13.57 6.72 13.83
CA ASN A 302 14.59 6.54 12.82
C ASN A 302 14.71 7.70 11.81
N TYR A 303 13.68 8.55 11.66
CA TYR A 303 13.85 9.82 10.96
C TYR A 303 14.32 10.94 11.89
N ALA A 304 13.72 11.07 13.09
CA ALA A 304 13.96 12.23 13.94
C ALA A 304 15.41 12.36 14.42
N PHE A 305 16.01 11.25 14.87
CA PHE A 305 17.36 11.29 15.43
C PHE A 305 18.46 11.51 14.40
N PRO A 306 18.65 10.64 13.38
CA PRO A 306 19.76 10.78 12.44
C PRO A 306 19.64 12.03 11.57
N VAL A 307 18.43 12.45 11.18
CA VAL A 307 18.27 13.71 10.42
C VAL A 307 18.59 14.91 11.32
N GLY A 308 18.10 14.91 12.55
CA GLY A 308 18.37 15.96 13.53
C GLY A 308 19.86 16.08 13.87
N ALA A 309 20.52 14.95 14.14
CA ALA A 309 21.95 14.87 14.41
C ALA A 309 22.77 15.24 13.17
N GLY A 310 22.38 14.73 12.00
CA GLY A 310 23.04 15.01 10.73
C GLY A 310 23.09 16.50 10.42
N ILE A 311 21.98 17.22 10.62
CA ILE A 311 21.89 18.68 10.41
C ILE A 311 22.77 19.48 11.39
N MET A 312 23.01 18.96 12.60
CA MET A 312 23.90 19.62 13.56
C MET A 312 25.36 19.55 13.12
N VAL A 313 25.75 18.42 12.52
CA VAL A 313 27.13 18.16 12.08
C VAL A 313 27.38 18.77 10.71
N GLN A 314 26.49 18.56 9.74
CA GLN A 314 26.54 19.14 8.40
C GLN A 314 25.42 20.15 8.21
N SER A 315 25.72 21.40 8.56
CA SER A 315 24.78 22.52 8.43
C SER A 315 24.63 23.05 7.00
N ASP A 316 25.59 22.76 6.12
CA ASP A 316 25.51 23.16 4.71
C ASP A 316 24.65 22.16 3.92
N PHE A 317 23.36 22.48 3.80
CA PHE A 317 22.39 21.65 3.06
C PHE A 317 22.75 21.46 1.58
N SER A 318 23.60 22.30 0.98
CA SER A 318 24.02 22.11 -0.42
C SER A 318 24.92 20.89 -0.62
N GLN A 319 25.55 20.42 0.45
CA GLN A 319 26.41 19.23 0.45
C GLN A 319 25.62 17.94 0.68
N TRP A 320 24.33 18.02 1.01
CA TRP A 320 23.50 16.83 1.23
C TRP A 320 23.17 16.15 -0.10
N HIS A 321 23.42 14.86 -0.14
CA HIS A 321 23.17 13.96 -1.26
C HIS A 321 23.07 12.53 -0.71
N GLU A 322 22.62 11.60 -1.54
CA GLU A 322 22.55 10.17 -1.23
C GLU A 322 23.89 9.68 -0.65
N GLY A 323 23.87 9.16 0.58
CA GLY A 323 25.08 8.71 1.29
C GLY A 323 25.65 9.73 2.29
N SER A 324 25.11 10.95 2.35
CA SER A 324 25.58 11.96 3.30
C SER A 324 25.45 11.52 4.75
N LEU A 325 24.43 10.74 5.10
CA LEU A 325 24.27 10.23 6.47
C LEU A 325 25.44 9.32 6.90
N GLU A 326 25.99 8.52 5.98
CA GLU A 326 27.18 7.71 6.23
C GLU A 326 28.40 8.61 6.46
N THR A 327 28.62 9.58 5.58
CA THR A 327 29.78 10.49 5.67
C THR A 327 29.71 11.36 6.92
N ILE A 328 28.50 11.82 7.29
CA ILE A 328 28.28 12.55 8.54
C ILE A 328 28.56 11.65 9.74
N ALA A 329 28.04 10.42 9.75
CA ALA A 329 28.31 9.47 10.81
C ALA A 329 29.80 9.12 10.95
N MET A 330 30.57 9.09 9.85
CA MET A 330 32.04 8.94 9.90
C MET A 330 32.73 10.08 10.65
N THR A 331 32.21 11.31 10.55
CA THR A 331 32.76 12.45 11.31
C THR A 331 32.44 12.41 12.80
N ILE A 332 31.31 11.78 13.17
CA ILE A 332 30.94 11.55 14.58
C ILE A 332 31.80 10.43 15.16
N ALA A 333 31.78 9.25 14.54
CA ALA A 333 32.61 8.11 14.91
C ALA A 333 32.82 7.15 13.72
N PRO A 334 34.05 6.73 13.39
CA PRO A 334 34.31 5.89 12.22
C PRO A 334 33.55 4.55 12.21
N TRP A 335 33.39 3.90 13.37
CA TRP A 335 32.62 2.66 13.46
C TRP A 335 31.13 2.88 13.16
N LEU A 336 30.59 4.05 13.53
CA LEU A 336 29.20 4.41 13.30
C LEU A 336 28.99 4.70 11.81
N GLY A 337 29.90 5.44 11.18
CA GLY A 337 29.87 5.67 9.72
C GLY A 337 29.85 4.36 8.93
N VAL A 338 30.76 3.42 9.24
CA VAL A 338 30.78 2.11 8.58
C VAL A 338 29.45 1.37 8.74
N TRP A 339 28.87 1.40 9.95
CA TRP A 339 27.59 0.74 10.21
C TRP A 339 26.43 1.43 9.50
N VAL A 340 26.35 2.77 9.53
CA VAL A 340 25.31 3.55 8.84
C VAL A 340 25.36 3.29 7.33
N GLY A 341 26.56 3.24 6.74
CA GLY A 341 26.73 2.87 5.32
C GLY A 341 26.22 1.46 5.00
N MET A 342 26.59 0.45 5.80
CA MET A 342 26.06 -0.91 5.62
C MET A 342 24.54 -0.97 5.86
N ALA A 343 24.04 -0.22 6.84
CA ALA A 343 22.62 -0.14 7.15
C ALA A 343 21.85 0.51 6.00
N ALA A 344 22.38 1.52 5.32
CA ALA A 344 21.76 2.14 4.14
C ALA A 344 21.53 1.14 3.01
N VAL A 345 22.56 0.32 2.72
CA VAL A 345 22.52 -0.73 1.70
C VAL A 345 21.49 -1.81 2.07
N VAL A 346 21.50 -2.27 3.33
CA VAL A 346 20.55 -3.29 3.81
C VAL A 346 19.13 -2.76 3.90
N ALA A 347 18.95 -1.51 4.32
CA ALA A 347 17.66 -0.83 4.42
C ALA A 347 16.98 -0.76 3.05
N THR A 348 17.69 -0.23 2.06
CA THR A 348 17.18 -0.08 0.70
C THR A 348 16.84 -1.43 0.08
N LEU A 349 17.66 -2.47 0.33
CA LEU A 349 17.38 -3.82 -0.16
C LEU A 349 16.14 -4.42 0.51
N GLY A 350 15.96 -4.19 1.82
CA GLY A 350 14.81 -4.67 2.58
C GLY A 350 13.51 -3.98 2.15
N GLU A 351 13.56 -2.68 1.89
CA GLU A 351 12.44 -1.90 1.37
C GLU A 351 12.01 -2.41 0.01
N PHE A 352 12.98 -2.53 -0.90
CA PHE A 352 12.75 -3.08 -2.23
C PHE A 352 12.10 -4.47 -2.19
N ASN A 353 12.57 -5.32 -1.26
CA ASN A 353 12.07 -6.67 -1.09
C ASN A 353 10.60 -6.70 -0.65
N VAL A 354 10.21 -5.83 0.27
CA VAL A 354 8.83 -5.74 0.77
C VAL A 354 7.91 -5.10 -0.26
N VAL A 355 8.32 -3.98 -0.84
CA VAL A 355 7.49 -3.24 -1.79
C VAL A 355 7.23 -4.09 -3.04
N MET A 356 8.24 -4.79 -3.58
CA MET A 356 8.04 -5.75 -4.68
C MET A 356 7.05 -6.87 -4.30
N ALA A 357 7.06 -7.33 -3.05
CA ALA A 357 6.15 -8.36 -2.59
C ALA A 357 4.69 -7.87 -2.55
N CYS A 358 4.47 -6.64 -2.09
CA CYS A 358 3.14 -6.04 -2.02
C CYS A 358 2.63 -5.63 -3.42
N SER A 359 3.44 -4.92 -4.20
CA SER A 359 3.08 -4.46 -5.55
C SER A 359 2.79 -5.63 -6.48
N SER A 360 3.53 -6.74 -6.40
CA SER A 360 3.29 -7.92 -7.25
C SER A 360 1.93 -8.57 -6.97
N ARG A 361 1.46 -8.52 -5.72
CA ARG A 361 0.11 -8.97 -5.34
C ARG A 361 -0.98 -8.01 -5.80
N ALA A 362 -0.74 -6.71 -5.74
CA ALA A 362 -1.66 -5.71 -6.31
C ALA A 362 -1.80 -5.89 -7.83
N LEU A 363 -0.68 -6.12 -8.52
CA LEU A 363 -0.65 -6.39 -9.97
C LEU A 363 -1.35 -7.70 -10.31
N TRP A 364 -1.10 -8.76 -9.54
CA TRP A 364 -1.81 -10.03 -9.64
C TRP A 364 -3.32 -9.87 -9.46
N ALA A 365 -3.75 -9.15 -8.43
CA ALA A 365 -5.17 -8.89 -8.18
C ALA A 365 -5.79 -8.13 -9.37
N THR A 366 -5.11 -7.11 -9.89
CA THR A 366 -5.57 -6.37 -11.07
C THR A 366 -5.79 -7.29 -12.29
N ALA A 367 -4.92 -8.28 -12.48
CA ALA A 367 -5.07 -9.29 -13.53
C ALA A 367 -6.20 -10.30 -13.23
N ASP A 368 -6.35 -10.73 -11.98
CA ASP A 368 -7.41 -11.64 -11.54
C ASP A 368 -8.81 -11.01 -11.73
N TYR A 369 -8.92 -9.70 -11.50
CA TYR A 369 -10.12 -8.90 -11.80
C TYR A 369 -10.29 -8.53 -13.28
N LYS A 370 -9.52 -9.15 -14.18
CA LYS A 370 -9.57 -9.04 -15.66
C LYS A 370 -9.33 -7.65 -16.21
N MET A 371 -8.64 -6.81 -15.45
CA MET A 371 -8.27 -5.46 -15.90
C MET A 371 -6.95 -5.48 -16.68
N LEU A 372 -6.15 -6.54 -16.48
CA LEU A 372 -4.94 -6.86 -17.21
C LEU A 372 -5.04 -8.25 -17.87
N PRO A 373 -4.13 -8.58 -18.80
CA PRO A 373 -4.05 -9.92 -19.37
C PRO A 373 -3.90 -10.99 -18.28
N SER A 374 -4.62 -12.10 -18.44
CA SER A 374 -4.64 -13.21 -17.47
C SER A 374 -3.27 -13.87 -17.24
N CYS A 375 -2.31 -13.67 -18.14
CA CYS A 375 -0.93 -14.14 -17.94
C CYS A 375 -0.26 -13.52 -16.71
N LEU A 376 -0.64 -12.31 -16.30
CA LEU A 376 -0.09 -11.66 -15.11
C LEU A 376 -0.68 -12.20 -13.81
N ALA A 377 -1.78 -12.97 -13.88
CA ALA A 377 -2.37 -13.66 -12.73
C ALA A 377 -1.72 -15.04 -12.45
N ILE A 378 -0.69 -15.43 -13.22
CA ILE A 378 -0.04 -16.74 -13.06
C ILE A 378 0.77 -16.78 -11.76
N GLU A 379 0.45 -17.76 -10.91
CA GLU A 379 1.17 -18.06 -9.68
C GLU A 379 2.11 -19.26 -9.81
N TRP A 380 3.21 -19.25 -9.08
CA TRP A 380 4.11 -20.38 -8.95
C TRP A 380 3.49 -21.44 -8.02
N LYS A 381 3.17 -22.60 -8.58
CA LYS A 381 2.58 -23.76 -7.87
C LYS A 381 3.27 -24.16 -6.55
N ARG A 382 4.59 -23.98 -6.42
CA ARG A 382 5.37 -24.41 -5.24
C ARG A 382 5.22 -23.45 -4.06
N PHE A 383 5.18 -22.14 -4.33
CA PHE A 383 5.26 -21.10 -3.31
C PHE A 383 4.03 -20.18 -3.27
N GLY A 384 3.07 -20.33 -4.18
CA GLY A 384 1.87 -19.48 -4.26
C GLY A 384 2.16 -18.01 -4.57
N THR A 385 3.32 -17.75 -5.17
CA THR A 385 3.82 -16.41 -5.49
C THR A 385 3.37 -15.98 -6.88
N PRO A 386 2.92 -14.74 -7.11
CA PRO A 386 2.52 -14.25 -8.43
C PRO A 386 3.73 -14.02 -9.34
N ILE A 387 4.36 -15.10 -9.81
CA ILE A 387 5.65 -15.06 -10.50
C ILE A 387 5.63 -14.25 -11.79
N ALA A 388 4.52 -14.25 -12.53
CA ALA A 388 4.40 -13.43 -13.73
C ALA A 388 4.39 -11.92 -13.41
N ALA A 389 3.72 -11.52 -12.33
CA ALA A 389 3.73 -10.14 -11.84
C ALA A 389 5.11 -9.73 -11.35
N VAL A 390 5.82 -10.62 -10.63
CA VAL A 390 7.20 -10.39 -10.18
C VAL A 390 8.14 -10.20 -11.38
N ILE A 391 8.07 -11.08 -12.40
CA ILE A 391 8.87 -10.96 -13.62
C ILE A 391 8.58 -9.64 -14.34
N PHE A 392 7.30 -9.28 -14.50
CA PHE A 392 6.92 -8.02 -15.13
C PHE A 392 7.55 -6.82 -14.41
N GLN A 393 7.42 -6.76 -13.09
CA GLN A 393 7.99 -5.69 -12.27
C GLN A 393 9.53 -5.68 -12.35
N THR A 394 10.17 -6.84 -12.28
CA THR A 394 11.63 -6.95 -12.45
C THR A 394 12.09 -6.41 -13.81
N MET A 395 11.37 -6.71 -14.89
CA MET A 395 11.70 -6.20 -16.22
C MET A 395 11.51 -4.69 -16.32
N THR A 396 10.40 -4.15 -15.83
CA THR A 396 10.17 -2.70 -15.83
C THR A 396 11.19 -1.96 -14.98
N THR A 397 11.53 -2.51 -13.80
CA THR A 397 12.58 -1.97 -12.94
C THR A 397 13.95 -1.99 -13.62
N GLY A 398 14.33 -3.08 -14.28
CA GLY A 398 15.60 -3.19 -14.99
C GLY A 398 15.77 -2.14 -16.11
N VAL A 399 14.67 -1.72 -16.73
CA VAL A 399 14.68 -0.64 -17.74
C VAL A 399 14.76 0.73 -17.06
N LEU A 400 13.94 0.97 -16.04
CA LEU A 400 13.76 2.30 -15.45
C LEU A 400 14.82 2.69 -14.41
N MET A 401 15.60 1.74 -13.89
CA MET A 401 16.72 2.04 -12.97
C MET A 401 17.90 2.79 -13.62
N ASN A 402 17.78 3.11 -14.92
CA ASN A 402 18.70 4.00 -15.65
C ASN A 402 18.35 5.49 -15.49
N PHE A 403 17.16 5.81 -14.97
CA PHE A 403 16.77 7.19 -14.64
C PHE A 403 17.27 7.59 -13.25
N SER A 404 17.29 8.89 -12.96
CA SER A 404 17.65 9.40 -11.64
C SER A 404 16.55 9.13 -10.61
N PHE A 405 16.94 8.97 -9.35
CA PHE A 405 16.05 8.85 -8.20
C PHE A 405 15.02 10.00 -8.18
N GLU A 406 15.52 11.23 -8.32
CA GLU A 406 14.73 12.45 -8.34
C GLU A 406 13.58 12.42 -9.37
N PHE A 407 13.88 12.01 -10.61
CA PHE A 407 12.90 11.94 -11.68
C PHE A 407 11.84 10.88 -11.42
N LEU A 408 12.26 9.72 -10.92
CA LEU A 408 11.38 8.60 -10.60
C LEU A 408 10.41 8.93 -9.46
N VAL A 409 10.93 9.50 -8.36
CA VAL A 409 10.14 9.86 -7.17
C VAL A 409 9.10 10.95 -7.46
N VAL A 410 9.43 11.93 -8.30
CA VAL A 410 8.46 12.97 -8.68
C VAL A 410 7.28 12.38 -9.46
N LEU A 411 7.54 11.47 -10.42
CA LEU A 411 6.48 10.81 -11.17
C LEU A 411 5.67 9.84 -10.31
N ASP A 412 6.34 9.05 -9.48
CA ASP A 412 5.69 8.14 -8.54
C ASP A 412 4.73 8.90 -7.63
N THR A 413 5.23 9.93 -6.94
CA THR A 413 4.44 10.75 -6.02
C THR A 413 3.16 11.28 -6.67
N PHE A 414 3.22 11.71 -7.94
CA PHE A 414 2.05 12.19 -8.65
C PHE A 414 0.98 11.10 -8.79
N PHE A 415 1.37 9.93 -9.32
CA PHE A 415 0.44 8.81 -9.53
C PHE A 415 -0.08 8.24 -8.20
N ASN A 416 0.78 8.15 -7.19
CA ASN A 416 0.42 7.67 -5.88
C ASN A 416 -0.60 8.61 -5.21
N ASN A 417 -0.42 9.93 -5.32
CA ASN A 417 -1.36 10.90 -4.76
C ASN A 417 -2.77 10.77 -5.36
N LEU A 418 -2.88 10.47 -6.66
CA LEU A 418 -4.18 10.20 -7.28
C LEU A 418 -4.83 8.92 -6.75
N THR A 419 -4.03 7.87 -6.56
CA THR A 419 -4.46 6.60 -5.98
C THR A 419 -4.97 6.82 -4.56
N LEU A 420 -4.18 7.47 -3.70
CA LEU A 420 -4.56 7.77 -2.32
C LEU A 420 -5.85 8.59 -2.22
N LEU A 421 -6.06 9.58 -3.10
CA LEU A 421 -7.33 10.32 -3.13
C LEU A 421 -8.51 9.38 -3.36
N LEU A 422 -8.40 8.46 -4.32
CA LEU A 422 -9.45 7.48 -4.61
C LEU A 422 -9.64 6.50 -3.46
N GLU A 423 -8.58 6.06 -2.79
CA GLU A 423 -8.66 5.21 -1.61
C GLU A 423 -9.41 5.86 -0.46
N PHE A 424 -9.08 7.11 -0.12
CA PHE A 424 -9.77 7.84 0.93
C PHE A 424 -11.25 8.11 0.59
N PHE A 425 -11.57 8.38 -0.67
CA PHE A 425 -12.97 8.46 -1.11
C PHE A 425 -13.68 7.11 -1.03
N ALA A 426 -13.02 6.02 -1.40
CA ALA A 426 -13.56 4.67 -1.27
C ALA A 426 -13.80 4.29 0.20
N PHE A 427 -12.85 4.61 1.08
CA PHE A 427 -12.96 4.44 2.52
C PHE A 427 -14.21 5.12 3.09
N LEU A 428 -14.39 6.40 2.79
CA LEU A 428 -15.57 7.15 3.22
C LEU A 428 -16.84 6.56 2.61
N ARG A 429 -16.88 6.28 1.30
CA ARG A 429 -18.07 5.70 0.66
C ARG A 429 -18.47 4.38 1.30
N LEU A 430 -17.54 3.46 1.49
CA LEU A 430 -17.79 2.15 2.11
C LEU A 430 -18.35 2.27 3.52
N LYS A 431 -17.90 3.24 4.33
CA LYS A 431 -18.49 3.47 5.66
C LYS A 431 -19.97 3.85 5.62
N TYR A 432 -20.45 4.46 4.53
CA TYR A 432 -21.85 4.86 4.40
C TYR A 432 -22.69 3.87 3.59
N THR A 433 -22.12 3.20 2.60
CA THR A 433 -22.83 2.23 1.76
C THR A 433 -22.88 0.84 2.37
N GLU A 434 -21.84 0.44 3.11
CA GLU A 434 -21.68 -0.89 3.70
C GLU A 434 -21.50 -0.76 5.23
N LYS A 435 -22.56 -0.28 5.90
CA LYS A 435 -22.59 -0.02 7.34
C LYS A 435 -22.59 -1.29 8.19
N ASP A 436 -23.30 -2.31 7.73
CA ASP A 436 -23.55 -3.55 8.47
C ASP A 436 -22.47 -4.62 8.22
N THR A 437 -21.52 -4.34 7.33
CA THR A 437 -20.38 -5.24 7.08
C THR A 437 -19.47 -5.26 8.29
N GLU A 438 -19.05 -6.46 8.70
CA GLU A 438 -18.13 -6.65 9.82
C GLU A 438 -16.81 -5.91 9.58
N ARG A 439 -16.39 -5.11 10.57
CA ARG A 439 -15.14 -4.34 10.57
C ARG A 439 -14.37 -4.70 11.83
N PRO A 440 -13.51 -5.73 11.80
CA PRO A 440 -12.77 -6.20 12.98
C PRO A 440 -11.92 -5.09 13.63
N PHE A 441 -11.41 -4.16 12.83
CA PHE A 441 -10.89 -2.88 13.30
C PHE A 441 -11.73 -1.74 12.73
N VAL A 442 -12.04 -0.74 13.56
CA VAL A 442 -12.73 0.48 13.16
C VAL A 442 -11.87 1.67 13.58
N VAL A 443 -11.71 2.64 12.69
CA VAL A 443 -11.05 3.91 13.00
C VAL A 443 -11.71 4.53 14.25
N PRO A 444 -10.90 4.98 15.23
CA PRO A 444 -11.42 5.59 16.46
C PRO A 444 -12.44 6.69 16.16
N PHE A 445 -13.46 6.84 17.02
CA PHE A 445 -14.55 7.82 16.83
C PHE A 445 -15.45 7.58 15.59
N GLY A 446 -15.38 6.39 14.98
CA GLY A 446 -16.28 5.97 13.91
C GLY A 446 -16.25 6.90 12.70
N ASN A 447 -17.41 7.35 12.23
CA ASN A 447 -17.52 8.24 11.06
C ASN A 447 -16.88 9.61 11.28
N ILE A 448 -16.92 10.13 12.51
CA ILE A 448 -16.28 11.42 12.83
C ILE A 448 -14.78 11.28 12.68
N GLY A 449 -14.18 10.23 13.27
CA GLY A 449 -12.75 9.96 13.12
C GLY A 449 -12.33 9.74 11.67
N ALA A 450 -13.15 9.03 10.88
CA ALA A 450 -12.92 8.88 9.44
C ALA A 450 -12.82 10.22 8.70
N TRP A 451 -13.75 11.16 8.94
CA TRP A 451 -13.66 12.49 8.34
C TRP A 451 -12.47 13.30 8.87
N THR A 452 -12.18 13.21 10.17
CA THR A 452 -11.05 13.90 10.81
C THR A 452 -9.71 13.48 10.22
N ILE A 453 -9.51 12.20 9.86
CA ILE A 453 -8.28 11.76 9.20
C ILE A 453 -8.28 12.04 7.68
N THR A 454 -9.45 11.99 7.05
CA THR A 454 -9.56 12.11 5.59
C THR A 454 -9.42 13.56 5.11
N LEU A 455 -10.05 14.53 5.77
CA LEU A 455 -10.02 15.93 5.32
C LEU A 455 -8.61 16.53 5.29
N PRO A 456 -7.79 16.43 6.36
CA PRO A 456 -6.43 16.93 6.34
C PRO A 456 -5.59 16.23 5.27
N LYS A 457 -5.74 14.91 5.11
CA LYS A 457 -5.02 14.14 4.10
C LYS A 457 -5.37 14.60 2.68
N ILE A 458 -6.64 14.83 2.37
CA ILE A 458 -7.07 15.37 1.06
C ILE A 458 -6.46 16.76 0.81
N LEU A 459 -6.40 17.63 1.83
CA LEU A 459 -5.79 18.95 1.69
C LEU A 459 -4.29 18.85 1.38
N VAL A 460 -3.55 17.97 2.08
CA VAL A 460 -2.13 17.73 1.81
C VAL A 460 -1.95 17.15 0.40
N LEU A 461 -2.69 16.11 0.03
CA LEU A 461 -2.64 15.50 -1.30
C LEU A 461 -2.90 16.52 -2.41
N SER A 462 -3.91 17.38 -2.23
CA SER A 462 -4.24 18.45 -3.18
C SER A 462 -3.13 19.48 -3.28
N GLY A 463 -2.57 19.92 -2.14
CA GLY A 463 -1.46 20.87 -2.10
C GLY A 463 -0.21 20.33 -2.82
N VAL A 464 0.09 19.04 -2.64
CA VAL A 464 1.22 18.39 -3.31
C VAL A 464 1.01 18.32 -4.81
N LEU A 465 -0.18 17.93 -5.27
CA LEU A 465 -0.51 17.92 -6.70
C LEU A 465 -0.41 19.33 -7.31
N LEU A 466 -0.85 20.37 -6.60
CA LEU A 466 -0.73 21.77 -7.05
C LEU A 466 0.73 22.25 -7.13
N ALA A 467 1.61 21.73 -6.28
CA ALA A 467 3.04 22.07 -6.28
C ALA A 467 3.83 21.42 -7.43
N GLN A 468 3.24 20.45 -8.15
CA GLN A 468 3.92 19.72 -9.22
C GLN A 468 4.21 20.59 -10.44
N LYS A 469 5.38 20.36 -11.06
CA LYS A 469 5.83 21.09 -12.25
C LYS A 469 4.87 20.84 -13.44
N ARG A 470 4.69 21.85 -14.31
CA ARG A 470 3.77 21.79 -15.47
C ARG A 470 3.97 20.55 -16.36
N HIS A 471 5.22 20.13 -16.58
CA HIS A 471 5.51 18.99 -17.44
C HIS A 471 4.98 17.67 -16.84
N VAL A 472 5.03 17.50 -15.51
CA VAL A 472 4.49 16.33 -14.79
C VAL A 472 2.98 16.25 -14.97
N TRP A 473 2.28 17.37 -14.83
CA TRP A 473 0.84 17.45 -15.09
C TRP A 473 0.48 17.06 -16.52
N VAL A 474 1.27 17.48 -17.50
CA VAL A 474 1.03 17.13 -18.91
C VAL A 474 1.26 15.64 -19.14
N THR A 475 2.37 15.07 -18.68
CA THR A 475 2.70 13.65 -18.89
C THR A 475 1.71 12.72 -18.18
N CYS A 476 1.49 12.93 -16.88
CA CYS A 476 0.59 12.10 -16.08
C CYS A 476 -0.89 12.34 -16.42
N GLY A 477 -1.25 13.56 -16.86
CA GLY A 477 -2.58 13.87 -17.39
C GLY A 477 -2.86 13.14 -18.71
N LEU A 478 -1.92 13.17 -19.66
CA LEU A 478 -2.02 12.41 -20.91
C LEU A 478 -2.12 10.90 -20.64
N PHE A 479 -1.34 10.38 -19.70
CA PHE A 479 -1.46 8.98 -19.26
C PHE A 479 -2.90 8.66 -18.81
N ASN A 480 -3.48 9.48 -17.94
CA ASN A 480 -4.85 9.27 -17.44
C ASN A 480 -5.92 9.39 -18.54
N LEU A 481 -5.72 10.25 -19.55
CA LEU A 481 -6.59 10.31 -20.72
C LEU A 481 -6.54 9.01 -21.54
N VAL A 482 -5.35 8.43 -21.71
CA VAL A 482 -5.18 7.13 -22.38
C VAL A 482 -5.83 6.02 -21.58
N VAL A 483 -5.62 5.97 -20.26
CA VAL A 483 -6.24 4.99 -19.36
C VAL A 483 -7.78 5.07 -19.42
N SER A 484 -8.33 6.28 -19.39
CA SER A 484 -9.78 6.50 -19.48
C SER A 484 -10.33 6.10 -20.85
N SER A 485 -9.61 6.39 -21.92
CA SER A 485 -9.97 5.97 -23.28
C SER A 485 -9.93 4.45 -23.44
N ALA A 486 -8.90 3.81 -22.87
CA ALA A 486 -8.75 2.35 -22.86
C ALA A 486 -9.90 1.68 -22.09
N TYR A 487 -10.38 2.28 -20.99
CA TYR A 487 -11.57 1.79 -20.27
C TYR A 487 -12.81 1.78 -21.16
N LEU A 488 -13.05 2.86 -21.92
CA LEU A 488 -14.22 2.94 -22.81
C LEU A 488 -14.17 1.86 -23.90
N VAL A 489 -12.98 1.55 -24.41
CA VAL A 489 -12.78 0.46 -25.37
C VAL A 489 -12.99 -0.89 -24.69
N TRP A 490 -12.32 -1.14 -23.56
CA TRP A 490 -12.41 -2.39 -22.79
C TRP A 490 -13.86 -2.71 -22.37
N ARG A 491 -14.61 -1.70 -21.90
CA ARG A 491 -16.01 -1.83 -21.49
C ARG A 491 -16.91 -2.28 -22.64
N ARG A 492 -16.60 -1.93 -23.90
CA ARG A 492 -17.38 -2.40 -25.07
C ARG A 492 -17.20 -3.89 -25.36
N PHE A 493 -16.11 -4.49 -24.91
CA PHE A 493 -15.84 -5.92 -25.08
C PHE A 493 -16.25 -6.77 -23.88
N GLN A 494 -16.64 -6.15 -22.76
CA GLN A 494 -17.21 -6.84 -21.61
C GLN A 494 -18.67 -7.24 -21.93
N PRO A 495 -19.09 -8.47 -21.64
CA PRO A 495 -20.50 -8.86 -21.76
C PRO A 495 -21.37 -7.93 -20.91
N ALA A 496 -22.51 -7.48 -21.43
CA ALA A 496 -23.48 -6.78 -20.61
C ALA A 496 -23.93 -7.70 -19.47
N PRO A 497 -24.08 -7.20 -18.23
CA PRO A 497 -24.66 -7.99 -17.16
C PRO A 497 -26.05 -8.45 -17.61
N GLN A 498 -26.26 -9.77 -17.68
CA GLN A 498 -27.58 -10.32 -17.92
C GLN A 498 -28.44 -9.96 -16.71
N VAL A 499 -29.44 -9.10 -16.92
CA VAL A 499 -30.53 -8.96 -15.97
C VAL A 499 -31.28 -10.28 -16.02
N THR A 500 -31.10 -11.14 -15.02
CA THR A 500 -31.92 -12.34 -14.83
C THR A 500 -33.35 -11.89 -14.55
N SER A 501 -34.15 -11.79 -15.60
CA SER A 501 -35.59 -11.59 -15.50
C SER A 501 -36.27 -12.92 -15.18
N GLU A 502 -36.20 -13.36 -13.93
CA GLU A 502 -37.05 -14.42 -13.37
C GLU A 502 -37.50 -13.90 -12.00
N SER A 503 -38.76 -13.57 -11.71
CA SER A 503 -40.01 -14.22 -12.09
C SER A 503 -41.17 -13.22 -12.09
N THR A 504 -41.79 -13.01 -13.24
CA THR A 504 -43.17 -12.47 -13.27
C THR A 504 -44.08 -13.62 -12.87
N THR A 505 -44.56 -13.60 -11.64
CA THR A 505 -45.57 -14.54 -11.13
C THR A 505 -46.86 -14.35 -11.93
N THR A 506 -47.13 -15.25 -12.88
CA THR A 506 -48.47 -15.47 -13.42
C THR A 506 -49.36 -16.05 -12.32
N TYR A 507 -50.04 -15.18 -11.57
CA TYR A 507 -51.24 -15.54 -10.83
C TYR A 507 -52.49 -15.20 -11.65
N GLY A 508 -53.33 -16.20 -11.89
CA GLY A 508 -54.66 -16.07 -12.47
C GLY A 508 -54.97 -17.26 -13.38
N THR A 509 -56.01 -18.07 -13.21
CA THR A 509 -57.18 -18.03 -12.32
C THR A 509 -57.70 -19.47 -12.25
N GLY A 510 -57.75 -20.07 -11.06
CA GLY A 510 -58.49 -21.30 -10.84
C GLY A 510 -59.98 -21.01 -10.83
N HIS A 511 -60.73 -21.60 -11.76
CA HIS A 511 -62.18 -21.59 -11.75
C HIS A 511 -62.71 -22.36 -10.53
N LEU A 512 -63.54 -21.67 -9.73
CA LEU A 512 -64.52 -22.27 -8.84
C LEU A 512 -65.85 -22.33 -9.58
N SER A 513 -66.26 -23.53 -9.99
CA SER A 513 -67.64 -24.03 -10.05
C SER A 513 -67.64 -25.45 -10.59
#